data_AF-A0A965ML15-F1
#
_entry.id   AF-A0A965ML15-F1
#
_cell.length_a   1.000
_cell.length_b   1.000
_cell.length_c   1.000
_cell.angle_alpha   90.00
_cell.angle_beta   90.00
_cell.angle_gamma   90.00
#
_symmetry.space_group_name_H-M   'P 1'
#
loop_
_entity.id
_entity.type
_entity.pdbx_description
1 polymer ?
#
loop_
_entity_poly.entity_id
_entity_poly.type
_entity_poly.pdbx_seq_one_letter_code
_entity_poly.pdbx_strand_id
1 'polypeptide(L)' 'MLDGRSNKDIGQHLGLFADTVKKYRAQVMTKMQVETLTELLNLWEGVTPPSKH' A
#
# COMPACT_ATOMS: atom_id res chain seq x y z
N MET A 1 -3.15 -1.33 -3.62
CA MET A 1 -1.70 -1.20 -3.34
C MET A 1 -1.04 -2.57 -3.35
N LEU A 2 -1.66 -3.57 -2.72
CA LEU A 2 -1.23 -4.96 -2.79
C LEU A 2 -1.83 -5.69 -4.01
N ASP A 3 -3.03 -5.32 -4.46
CA ASP A 3 -3.64 -5.87 -5.70
C ASP A 3 -3.16 -5.20 -7.01
N GLY A 4 -2.00 -4.52 -7.00
CA GLY A 4 -1.49 -3.81 -8.20
C GLY A 4 -2.21 -2.51 -8.61
N ARG A 5 -3.18 -2.03 -7.82
CA ARG A 5 -3.91 -0.76 -8.10
C ARG A 5 -2.99 0.46 -8.14
N SER A 6 -3.27 1.40 -9.06
CA SER A 6 -2.58 2.68 -9.15
C SER A 6 -2.93 3.61 -7.97
N ASN A 7 -2.10 4.63 -7.74
CA ASN A 7 -2.38 5.62 -6.68
C ASN A 7 -3.68 6.40 -6.93
N LYS A 8 -4.02 6.61 -8.20
CA LYS A 8 -5.26 7.27 -8.61
C LYS A 8 -6.46 6.41 -8.25
N ASP A 9 -6.40 5.10 -8.56
CA ASP A 9 -7.51 4.19 -8.28
C ASP A 9 -7.71 3.97 -6.77
N ILE A 10 -6.60 3.84 -6.03
CA ILE A 10 -6.63 3.77 -4.56
C ILE A 10 -7.23 5.06 -3.99
N GLY A 11 -6.83 6.21 -4.52
CA GLY A 11 -7.34 7.52 -4.12
C GLY A 11 -8.84 7.64 -4.35
N GLN A 12 -9.31 7.30 -5.55
CA GLN A 12 -10.73 7.30 -5.89
C GLN A 12 -11.53 6.36 -4.99
N HIS A 13 -11.03 5.17 -4.71
CA HIS A 13 -11.72 4.20 -3.85
C HIS A 13 -11.80 4.64 -2.39
N LEU A 14 -10.78 5.33 -1.89
CA LEU A 14 -10.69 5.78 -0.48
C LEU A 14 -11.17 7.23 -0.27
N GLY A 15 -11.60 7.93 -1.32
CA GLY A 15 -11.91 9.37 -1.25
C GLY A 15 -10.69 10.25 -0.95
N LEU A 16 -9.49 9.81 -1.32
CA LEU A 16 -8.22 10.49 -1.09
C LEU A 16 -7.64 11.03 -2.39
N PHE A 17 -6.90 12.14 -2.29
CA PHE A 17 -6.07 12.61 -3.39
C PHE A 17 -4.92 11.62 -3.67
N ALA A 18 -4.55 11.49 -4.94
CA ALA A 18 -3.45 10.60 -5.36
C ALA A 18 -2.11 10.96 -4.69
N ASP A 19 -1.87 12.25 -4.41
CA ASP A 19 -0.68 12.72 -3.68
C ASP A 19 -0.70 12.28 -2.21
N THR A 20 -1.86 12.27 -1.57
CA THR A 20 -2.04 11.74 -0.21
C THR A 20 -1.74 10.25 -0.18
N VAL A 21 -2.24 9.50 -1.16
CA VAL A 21 -1.90 8.07 -1.32
C VAL A 21 -0.40 7.91 -1.49
N LYS A 22 0.27 8.69 -2.36
CA LYS A 22 1.73 8.63 -2.55
C LYS A 22 2.49 8.83 -1.23
N LYS A 23 2.08 9.79 -0.39
CA LYS A 23 2.67 9.99 0.94
C LYS A 23 2.47 8.78 1.85
N TYR A 24 1.26 8.23 1.91
CA TYR A 24 1.00 7.03 2.70
C TYR A 24 1.79 5.82 2.21
N ARG A 25 1.98 5.67 0.90
CA ARG A 25 2.82 4.61 0.34
C ARG A 25 4.26 4.73 0.82
N ALA A 26 4.83 5.94 0.77
CA ALA A 26 6.17 6.19 1.28
C ALA A 26 6.28 5.85 2.77
N GLN A 27 5.30 6.28 3.58
CA GLN A 27 5.27 5.95 5.00
C GLN A 27 5.18 4.45 5.28
N VAL A 28 4.37 3.71 4.51
CA VAL A 28 4.28 2.25 4.64
C VAL A 28 5.63 1.61 4.30
N MET A 29 6.26 1.99 3.18
CA MET A 29 7.58 1.48 2.80
C MET A 29 8.63 1.76 3.89
N THR A 30 8.67 2.99 4.42
CA THR A 30 9.56 3.34 5.55
C THR A 30 9.29 2.50 6.80
N LYS A 31 8.03 2.31 7.18
CA LYS A 31 7.65 1.53 8.38
C LYS A 31 8.00 0.05 8.24
N MET A 32 7.87 -0.48 7.04
CA MET A 32 8.19 -1.88 6.73
C MET A 32 9.68 -2.09 6.39
N GLN A 33 10.49 -1.01 6.40
CA GLN A 33 11.91 -1.04 6.07
C GLN A 33 12.21 -1.64 4.68
N VAL A 34 11.38 -1.29 3.70
CA VAL A 34 11.53 -1.72 2.30
C VAL A 34 11.67 -0.50 1.39
N GLU A 35 12.41 -0.66 0.30
CA GLU A 35 12.71 0.42 -0.65
C GLU A 35 11.83 0.35 -1.90
N THR A 36 11.34 -0.84 -2.23
CA THR A 36 10.53 -1.07 -3.43
C THR A 36 9.14 -1.63 -3.13
N LEU A 37 8.21 -1.37 -4.05
CA LEU A 37 6.89 -2.01 -3.99
C LEU A 37 7.00 -3.54 -4.09
N THR A 38 7.94 -4.05 -4.86
CA THR A 38 8.16 -5.49 -5.02
C THR A 38 8.57 -6.13 -3.70
N GLU A 39 9.51 -5.53 -2.96
CA GLU A 39 9.88 -5.99 -1.62
C GLU A 39 8.69 -5.96 -0.65
N LEU A 40 7.87 -4.90 -0.71
CA LEU A 40 6.66 -4.81 0.10
C LEU A 40 5.68 -5.95 -0.25
N LEU A 41 5.52 -6.29 -1.53
CA LEU A 41 4.64 -7.39 -1.96
C LEU A 41 5.16 -8.74 -1.49
N ASN A 42 6.47 -8.99 -1.61
CA ASN A 42 7.10 -10.23 -1.12
C ASN A 42 6.94 -10.38 0.39
N LEU A 43 7.04 -9.28 1.15
CA LEU A 43 6.86 -9.31 2.61
C LEU A 43 5.41 -9.64 3.00
N TRP A 44 4.45 -9.29 2.15
CA TRP A 44 3.03 -9.61 2.34
C TRP A 44 2.62 -10.97 1.74
N GLU A 45 3.52 -11.65 1.02
CA GLU A 45 3.26 -12.98 0.47
C GLU A 45 3.07 -13.98 1.62
N GLY A 46 1.92 -14.66 1.64
CA GLY A 46 1.57 -15.59 2.73
C GLY A 46 1.02 -14.92 4.00
N VAL A 47 0.95 -13.59 4.07
CA VAL A 47 0.35 -12.87 5.20
C VAL A 47 -1.10 -12.54 4.90
N THR A 48 -2.03 -13.21 5.58
CA THR A 48 -3.46 -12.84 5.52
C THR A 48 -3.74 -11.78 6.58
N PRO A 49 -4.16 -10.55 6.21
CA PRO A 49 -4.51 -9.55 7.21
C PRO A 49 -5.65 -10.06 8.09
N PRO A 50 -5.62 -9.81 9.41
CA PRO A 50 -6.71 -10.22 10.29
C PRO A 50 -8.01 -9.59 9.79
N SER A 51 -9.03 -10.43 9.59
CA SER A 51 -10.36 -9.99 9.23
C SER A 51 -10.81 -8.93 10.24
N LYS A 52 -11.16 -7.74 9.75
CA LYS A 52 -11.67 -6.67 10.62
C LYS A 52 -12.99 -7.16 11.22
N HIS A 53 -13.00 -7.40 12.54
CA HIS A 53 -14.22 -7.48 13.34
C HIS A 53 -14.90 -6.11 13.42
#